data_AF-A0AAW7WDE6-F1
#
_entry.id   AF-A0AAW7WDE6-F1
#
_cell.length_a   1.000
_cell.length_b   1.000
_cell.length_c   1.000
_cell.angle_alpha   90.00
_cell.angle_beta   90.00
_cell.angle_gamma   90.00
#
_symmetry.space_group_name_H-M   'P 1'
#
loop_
_entity.id
_entity.type
_entity.pdbx_description
1 polymer ?
#
loop_
_entity_poly.entity_id
_entity_poly.type
_entity_poly.pdbx_seq_one_letter_code
_entity_poly.pdbx_strand_id
1 'polypeptide(L)'
;MGFFDRLSRLVRANANAAVSSMEDPSKILDQSVADMQADLVKLRQAVALAIASQKRLTSQAEQAAAQSKTWYERAELALKKGEESLAREALTRRKTFQETATSLTAQVQAQDGQVESLKKSLVALEGKIAEAKTKKDMLKARAQAAKAQQQLQSAVGSIGTNSAMAAFERMEEKVEALEATGQAAAELAGTDLESQFAALESGGGVDDDLEALRAQLKGGPEAVALPASESSEAVKPVQVEEVDAELEDLKRSIDKL
;
A
#
# COMPACT_ATOMS: atom_id res chain seq x y z
N MET A 1 -10.18 26.32 -28.62
CA MET A 1 -10.24 25.21 -27.65
C MET A 1 -8.89 24.52 -27.59
N GLY A 2 -8.10 24.78 -26.55
CA GLY A 2 -6.73 24.28 -26.42
C GLY A 2 -6.65 22.79 -26.06
N PHE A 3 -5.49 22.18 -26.31
CA PHE A 3 -5.17 20.80 -25.93
C PHE A 3 -5.47 20.52 -24.45
N PHE A 4 -5.18 21.49 -23.56
CA PHE A 4 -5.48 21.40 -22.13
C PHE A 4 -6.97 21.27 -21.80
N ASP A 5 -7.85 21.84 -22.63
CA ASP A 5 -9.30 21.76 -22.46
C ASP A 5 -9.86 20.41 -22.95
N ARG A 6 -9.12 19.74 -23.85
CA ARG A 6 -9.42 18.36 -24.28
C ARG A 6 -8.93 17.35 -23.24
N LEU A 7 -7.74 17.58 -22.67
CA LEU A 7 -7.19 16.75 -21.60
C LEU A 7 -8.03 16.86 -20.32
N SER A 8 -8.46 18.07 -19.93
CA SER A 8 -9.35 18.28 -18.78
C SER A 8 -10.72 17.63 -18.98
N ARG A 9 -11.24 17.65 -20.21
CA ARG A 9 -12.48 16.93 -20.59
C ARG A 9 -12.31 15.42 -20.54
N LEU A 10 -11.18 14.86 -20.97
CA LEU A 10 -10.91 13.43 -20.83
C LEU A 10 -10.90 13.00 -19.35
N VAL A 11 -10.24 13.78 -18.49
CA VAL A 11 -10.18 13.54 -17.05
C VAL A 11 -11.58 13.64 -16.41
N ARG A 12 -12.39 14.64 -16.79
CA ARG A 12 -13.78 14.77 -16.31
C ARG A 12 -14.72 13.69 -16.86
N ALA A 13 -14.55 13.26 -18.11
CA ALA A 13 -15.37 12.23 -18.72
C ALA A 13 -15.15 10.87 -18.05
N ASN A 14 -13.91 10.55 -17.66
CA ASN A 14 -13.60 9.33 -16.90
C ASN A 14 -14.04 9.39 -15.43
N ALA A 15 -14.10 10.58 -14.81
CA ALA A 15 -14.60 10.72 -13.45
C ALA A 15 -16.09 10.32 -13.31
N ASN A 16 -16.90 10.52 -14.35
CA ASN A 16 -18.31 10.09 -14.35
C ASN A 16 -18.49 8.59 -14.65
N ALA A 17 -17.53 7.94 -15.30
CA ALA A 17 -17.56 6.50 -15.59
C ALA A 17 -17.07 5.65 -14.41
N ALA A 18 -16.28 6.22 -13.50
CA ALA A 18 -15.73 5.54 -12.31
C ALA A 18 -16.76 5.32 -11.18
N VAL A 19 -18.01 5.76 -11.33
CA VAL A 19 -19.05 5.59 -10.32
C VAL A 19 -19.68 4.18 -10.36
N SER A 20 -19.50 3.41 -11.44
CA SER A 20 -20.19 2.12 -11.62
C SER A 20 -19.33 0.86 -11.48
N SER A 21 -18.02 0.95 -11.28
CA SER A 21 -17.16 -0.24 -11.19
C SER A 21 -16.39 -0.26 -9.88
N MET A 22 -16.41 -1.41 -9.22
CA MET A 22 -15.66 -1.77 -8.01
C MET A 22 -14.13 -1.78 -8.26
N GLU A 23 -13.57 -0.76 -8.90
CA GLU A 23 -12.12 -0.65 -9.09
C GLU A 23 -11.50 0.08 -7.90
N ASP A 24 -10.47 -0.55 -7.33
CA ASP A 24 -9.67 0.02 -6.24
C ASP A 24 -9.21 1.43 -6.64
N PRO A 25 -9.59 2.50 -5.91
CA PRO A 25 -9.22 3.87 -6.25
C PRO A 25 -7.70 4.05 -6.36
N SER A 26 -6.93 3.20 -5.68
CA SER A 26 -5.47 3.12 -5.78
C SER A 26 -5.01 2.78 -7.19
N LYS A 27 -5.69 1.83 -7.87
CA LYS A 27 -5.36 1.39 -9.23
C LYS A 27 -5.69 2.45 -10.27
N ILE A 28 -6.84 3.12 -10.14
CA ILE A 28 -7.22 4.21 -11.04
C ILE A 28 -6.19 5.35 -10.99
N LEU A 29 -5.74 5.72 -9.79
CA LEU A 29 -4.72 6.76 -9.63
C LEU A 29 -3.35 6.34 -10.18
N ASP A 30 -2.96 5.07 -10.02
CA ASP A 30 -1.73 4.53 -10.63
C ASP A 30 -1.82 4.58 -12.15
N GLN A 31 -2.91 4.07 -12.72
CA GLN A 31 -3.12 4.04 -14.17
C GLN A 31 -3.12 5.45 -14.75
N SER A 32 -3.83 6.39 -14.12
CA SER A 32 -3.86 7.79 -14.57
C SER A 32 -2.46 8.41 -14.60
N VAL A 33 -1.65 8.17 -13.57
CA VAL A 33 -0.26 8.66 -13.52
C VAL A 33 0.64 7.96 -14.54
N ALA A 34 0.41 6.67 -14.82
CA ALA A 34 1.13 5.94 -15.86
C ALA A 34 0.79 6.47 -17.26
N ASP A 35 -0.50 6.69 -17.55
CA ASP A 35 -0.97 7.25 -18.82
C ASP A 35 -0.40 8.65 -19.06
N MET A 36 -0.42 9.51 -18.02
CA MET A 36 0.19 10.83 -18.09
C MET A 36 1.69 10.78 -18.41
N GLN A 37 2.42 9.81 -17.86
CA GLN A 37 3.84 9.61 -18.16
C GLN A 37 4.06 9.11 -19.60
N ALA A 38 3.23 8.18 -20.07
CA ALA A 38 3.31 7.69 -21.43
C ALA A 38 3.05 8.81 -22.45
N ASP A 39 2.06 9.66 -22.18
CA ASP A 39 1.76 10.81 -23.02
C ASP A 39 2.83 11.90 -22.93
N LEU A 40 3.46 12.07 -21.77
CA LEU A 40 4.62 12.96 -21.62
C LEU A 40 5.77 12.52 -22.54
N VAL A 41 6.04 11.21 -22.64
CA VAL A 41 7.08 10.69 -23.55
C VAL A 41 6.76 11.02 -25.01
N LYS A 42 5.51 10.78 -25.45
CA LYS A 42 5.06 11.13 -26.80
C LYS A 42 5.17 12.63 -27.06
N LEU A 43 4.80 13.47 -26.09
CA LEU A 43 4.91 14.90 -26.21
C LEU A 43 6.38 15.35 -26.31
N ARG A 44 7.28 14.79 -25.49
CA ARG A 44 8.72 15.04 -25.60
C ARG A 44 9.26 14.72 -27.00
N GLN A 45 8.85 13.59 -27.57
CA GLN A 45 9.22 13.23 -28.94
C GLN A 45 8.69 14.23 -29.97
N ALA A 46 7.42 14.64 -29.86
CA ALA A 46 6.83 15.63 -30.75
C ALA A 46 7.55 16.99 -30.67
N VAL A 47 7.88 17.44 -29.46
CA VAL A 47 8.64 18.69 -29.24
C VAL A 47 10.06 18.55 -29.80
N ALA A 48 10.72 17.40 -29.63
CA ALA A 48 12.03 17.14 -30.21
C ALA A 48 12.00 17.20 -31.75
N LEU A 49 10.98 16.62 -32.38
CA LEU A 49 10.78 16.70 -33.83
C LEU A 49 10.57 18.14 -34.30
N ALA A 50 9.79 18.94 -33.56
CA ALA A 50 9.60 20.36 -33.87
C ALA A 50 10.93 21.14 -33.79
N ILE A 51 11.73 20.92 -32.74
CA ILE A 51 13.06 21.52 -32.58
C ILE A 51 14.00 21.09 -33.71
N ALA A 52 13.97 19.81 -34.09
CA ALA A 52 14.80 19.29 -35.18
C ALA A 52 14.42 19.92 -36.52
N SER A 53 13.11 20.06 -36.79
CA SER A 53 12.59 20.74 -37.99
C SER A 53 13.05 22.20 -38.05
N GLN A 54 12.92 22.94 -36.95
CA GLN A 54 13.39 24.31 -36.82
C GLN A 54 14.90 24.41 -37.09
N LYS A 55 15.73 23.57 -36.43
CA LYS A 55 17.17 23.53 -36.67
C LYS A 55 17.53 23.24 -38.12
N ARG A 56 16.78 22.35 -38.78
CA ARG A 56 16.99 22.04 -40.20
C ARG A 56 16.73 23.28 -41.06
N LEU A 57 15.66 24.02 -40.80
CA LEU A 57 15.37 25.27 -41.52
C LEU A 57 16.43 26.34 -41.24
N THR A 58 16.90 26.48 -40.00
CA THR A 58 18.00 27.39 -39.65
C THR A 58 19.26 27.03 -40.44
N SER A 59 19.65 25.76 -40.48
CA SER A 59 20.83 25.33 -41.25
C SER A 59 20.67 25.60 -42.75
N GLN A 60 19.47 25.40 -43.32
CA GLN A 60 19.20 25.73 -44.72
C GLN A 60 19.30 27.24 -44.98
N ALA A 61 18.79 28.07 -44.06
CA ALA A 61 18.90 29.52 -44.15
C ALA A 61 20.37 29.98 -44.13
N GLU A 62 21.17 29.43 -43.21
CA GLU A 62 22.60 29.69 -43.09
C GLU A 62 23.37 29.27 -44.35
N GLN A 63 23.06 28.09 -44.89
CA GLN A 63 23.67 27.61 -46.14
C GLN A 63 23.33 28.53 -47.33
N ALA A 64 22.08 28.96 -47.46
CA ALA A 64 21.67 29.90 -48.51
C ALA A 64 22.36 31.26 -48.35
N ALA A 65 22.49 31.77 -47.12
CA ALA A 65 23.22 33.00 -46.83
C ALA A 65 24.71 32.87 -47.18
N ALA A 66 25.34 31.74 -46.84
CA ALA A 66 26.72 31.45 -47.20
C ALA A 66 26.92 31.40 -48.72
N GLN A 67 26.01 30.75 -49.46
CA GLN A 67 26.07 30.73 -50.92
C GLN A 67 25.90 32.14 -51.52
N SER A 68 25.00 32.95 -50.98
CA SER A 68 24.85 34.35 -51.39
C SER A 68 26.18 35.12 -51.23
N LYS A 69 26.87 34.96 -50.09
CA LYS A 69 28.18 35.56 -49.85
C LYS A 69 29.24 35.07 -50.86
N THR A 70 29.31 33.77 -51.10
CA THR A 70 30.25 33.20 -52.09
C THR A 70 30.02 33.74 -53.49
N TRP A 71 28.76 33.89 -53.93
CA TRP A 71 28.45 34.49 -55.23
C TRP A 71 28.78 35.97 -55.30
N TYR A 72 28.67 36.68 -54.17
CA TYR A 72 29.11 38.07 -54.08
C TYR A 72 30.63 38.19 -54.26
N GLU A 73 31.42 37.39 -53.54
CA GLU A 73 32.88 37.35 -53.67
C GLU A 73 33.32 37.00 -55.11
N ARG A 74 32.59 36.09 -55.77
CA ARG A 74 32.82 35.76 -57.19
C ARG A 74 32.52 36.94 -58.13
N ALA A 75 31.46 37.70 -57.87
CA ALA A 75 31.12 38.89 -58.63
C ALA A 75 32.21 39.97 -58.49
N GLU A 76 32.72 40.19 -57.27
CA GLU A 76 33.83 41.12 -57.02
C GLU A 76 35.10 40.69 -57.76
N LEU A 77 35.42 39.40 -57.76
CA LEU A 77 36.57 38.87 -58.49
C LEU A 77 36.42 39.06 -60.00
N ALA A 78 35.24 38.82 -60.57
CA ALA A 78 34.96 39.03 -61.98
C ALA A 78 35.10 40.51 -62.38
N LEU A 79 34.57 41.44 -61.56
CA LEU A 79 34.74 42.89 -61.78
C LEU A 79 36.22 43.31 -61.75
N LYS A 80 37.00 42.79 -60.78
CA LYS A 80 38.45 43.08 -60.70
C LYS A 80 39.21 42.61 -61.94
N LYS A 81 38.70 41.60 -62.65
CA LYS A 81 39.28 41.07 -63.89
C LYS A 81 38.71 41.72 -65.16
N GLY A 82 37.78 42.68 -65.05
CA GLY A 82 37.14 43.32 -66.19
C GLY A 82 36.03 42.50 -66.86
N GLU A 83 35.65 41.37 -66.27
CA GLU A 83 34.64 40.44 -66.81
C GLU A 83 33.23 40.83 -66.34
N GLU A 84 32.68 41.90 -66.90
CA GLU A 84 31.41 42.48 -66.42
C GLU A 84 30.20 41.56 -66.62
N SER A 85 30.18 40.77 -67.71
CA SER A 85 29.10 39.80 -67.98
C SER A 85 29.05 38.71 -66.91
N LEU A 86 30.20 38.14 -66.53
CA LEU A 86 30.33 37.15 -65.45
C LEU A 86 29.95 37.74 -64.09
N ALA A 87 30.32 38.99 -63.83
CA ALA A 87 29.91 39.68 -62.60
C ALA A 87 28.39 39.83 -62.51
N ARG A 88 27.72 40.22 -63.60
CA ARG A 88 26.26 40.35 -63.66
C ARG A 88 25.55 39.01 -63.44
N GLU A 89 26.08 37.92 -63.99
CA GLU A 89 25.53 36.58 -63.76
C GLU A 89 25.70 36.14 -62.30
N ALA A 90 26.89 36.35 -61.72
CA ALA A 90 27.16 36.04 -60.32
C ALA A 90 26.26 36.84 -59.37
N LEU A 91 26.01 38.12 -59.65
CA LEU A 91 25.07 38.94 -58.88
C LEU A 91 23.61 38.46 -59.01
N THR A 92 23.21 37.97 -60.18
CA THR A 92 21.89 37.36 -60.36
C THR A 92 21.73 36.13 -59.46
N ARG A 93 22.72 35.23 -59.45
CA ARG A 93 22.72 34.06 -58.57
C ARG A 93 22.74 34.43 -57.09
N ARG A 94 23.57 35.40 -56.70
CA ARG A 94 23.60 35.96 -55.34
C ARG A 94 22.20 36.38 -54.90
N LYS A 95 21.48 37.13 -55.75
CA LYS A 95 20.14 37.65 -55.44
C LYS A 95 19.16 36.50 -55.15
N THR A 96 19.16 35.46 -55.97
CA THR A 96 18.33 34.27 -55.74
C THR A 96 18.60 33.59 -54.39
N PHE A 97 19.89 33.40 -54.04
CA PHE A 97 20.26 32.81 -52.75
C PHE A 97 19.93 33.75 -51.57
N GLN A 98 20.05 35.06 -51.76
CA GLN A 98 19.70 36.05 -50.74
C GLN A 98 18.18 36.06 -50.46
N GLU A 99 17.35 36.00 -51.50
CA GLU A 99 15.89 35.90 -51.37
C GLU A 99 15.49 34.60 -50.67
N THR A 100 16.15 33.49 -51.02
CA THR A 100 15.96 32.18 -50.36
C THR A 100 16.32 32.25 -48.88
N ALA A 101 17.49 32.80 -48.53
CA ALA A 101 17.92 32.96 -47.15
C ALA A 101 16.94 33.84 -46.35
N THR A 102 16.46 34.93 -46.94
CA THR A 102 15.49 35.83 -46.33
C THR A 102 14.17 35.10 -46.05
N SER A 103 13.64 34.35 -47.02
CA SER A 103 12.41 33.57 -46.85
C SER A 103 12.54 32.50 -45.76
N LEU A 104 13.64 31.74 -45.77
CA LEU A 104 13.89 30.71 -44.76
C LEU A 104 14.07 31.32 -43.36
N THR A 105 14.76 32.45 -43.25
CA THR A 105 14.94 33.16 -41.97
C THR A 105 13.60 33.64 -41.41
N ALA A 106 12.72 34.17 -42.25
CA ALA A 106 11.37 34.55 -41.83
C ALA A 106 10.56 33.34 -41.36
N GLN A 107 10.69 32.19 -42.03
CA GLN A 107 10.05 30.94 -41.60
C GLN A 107 10.59 30.44 -40.25
N VAL A 108 11.91 30.53 -40.02
CA VAL A 108 12.54 30.19 -38.74
C VAL A 108 11.98 31.09 -37.63
N GLN A 109 11.99 32.41 -37.82
CA GLN A 109 11.45 33.37 -36.84
C GLN A 109 9.97 33.11 -36.50
N ALA A 110 9.16 32.74 -37.50
CA ALA A 110 7.77 32.38 -37.28
C ALA A 110 7.61 31.10 -36.44
N GLN A 111 8.55 30.15 -36.55
CA GLN A 111 8.56 28.91 -35.77
C GLN A 111 9.17 29.05 -34.37
N ASP A 112 10.09 30.00 -34.16
CA ASP A 112 10.77 30.21 -32.89
C ASP A 112 9.80 30.34 -31.71
N GLY A 113 8.79 31.21 -31.84
CA GLY A 113 7.78 31.41 -30.81
C GLY A 113 6.93 30.17 -30.54
N GLN A 114 6.64 29.37 -31.58
CA GLN A 114 5.88 28.12 -31.42
C GLN A 114 6.70 27.06 -30.69
N VAL A 115 7.96 26.88 -31.07
CA VAL A 115 8.86 25.91 -30.43
C VAL A 115 9.15 26.31 -28.97
N GLU A 116 9.32 27.60 -28.69
CA GLU A 116 9.51 28.08 -27.33
C GLU A 116 8.27 27.85 -26.46
N SER A 117 7.07 28.13 -26.99
CA SER A 117 5.80 27.85 -26.32
C SER A 117 5.62 26.36 -26.02
N LEU A 118 5.99 25.49 -26.97
CA LEU A 118 5.97 24.04 -26.79
C LEU A 118 6.93 23.58 -25.69
N LYS A 119 8.15 24.12 -25.65
CA LYS A 119 9.13 23.83 -24.58
C LYS A 119 8.61 24.26 -23.21
N LYS A 120 8.07 25.48 -23.09
CA LYS A 120 7.47 25.99 -21.84
C LYS A 120 6.29 25.12 -21.38
N SER A 121 5.42 24.74 -22.32
CA SER A 121 4.27 23.88 -22.04
C SER A 121 4.68 22.48 -21.58
N LEU A 122 5.76 21.93 -22.17
CA LEU A 122 6.33 20.65 -21.77
C LEU A 122 6.83 20.69 -20.32
N VAL A 123 7.63 21.70 -19.95
CA VAL A 123 8.12 21.88 -18.57
C VAL A 123 6.96 22.05 -17.58
N ALA A 124 5.93 22.82 -17.95
CA ALA A 124 4.73 22.97 -17.12
C ALA A 124 3.98 21.65 -16.95
N LEU A 125 3.90 20.81 -17.99
CA LEU A 125 3.27 19.50 -17.91
C LEU A 125 4.07 18.54 -17.01
N GLU A 126 5.41 18.56 -17.11
CA GLU A 126 6.29 17.78 -16.23
C GLU A 126 6.05 18.11 -14.75
N GLY A 127 5.95 19.41 -14.43
CA GLY A 127 5.61 19.88 -13.08
C GLY A 127 4.25 19.37 -12.60
N LYS A 128 3.21 19.48 -13.45
CA LYS A 128 1.87 18.98 -13.12
C LYS A 128 1.83 17.47 -12.90
N ILE A 129 2.63 16.71 -13.64
CA ILE A 129 2.73 15.24 -13.46
C ILE A 129 3.44 14.91 -12.15
N ALA A 130 4.46 15.67 -11.75
CA ALA A 130 5.11 15.52 -10.45
C ALA A 130 4.14 15.83 -9.29
N GLU A 131 3.35 16.89 -9.40
CA GLU A 131 2.28 17.19 -8.45
C GLU A 131 1.23 16.07 -8.39
N ALA A 132 0.83 15.53 -9.55
CA ALA A 132 -0.14 14.44 -9.62
C ALA A 132 0.38 13.16 -8.96
N LYS A 133 1.67 12.83 -9.12
CA LYS A 133 2.33 11.73 -8.40
C LYS A 133 2.23 11.91 -6.88
N THR A 134 2.60 13.10 -6.39
CA THR A 134 2.54 13.41 -4.96
C THR A 134 1.11 13.31 -4.42
N LYS A 135 0.13 13.84 -5.16
CA LYS A 135 -1.30 13.74 -4.81
C LYS A 135 -1.79 12.30 -4.82
N LYS A 136 -1.38 11.48 -5.79
CA LYS A 136 -1.68 10.04 -5.81
C LYS A 136 -1.20 9.38 -4.52
N ASP A 137 0.06 9.57 -4.15
CA ASP A 137 0.65 8.90 -2.99
C ASP A 137 -0.04 9.32 -1.68
N MET A 138 -0.37 10.61 -1.55
CA MET A 138 -1.19 11.11 -0.44
C MET A 138 -2.59 10.47 -0.40
N LEU A 139 -3.28 10.41 -1.53
CA LEU A 139 -4.62 9.81 -1.62
C LEU A 139 -4.60 8.31 -1.32
N LYS A 140 -3.58 7.59 -1.77
CA LYS A 140 -3.36 6.18 -1.43
C LYS A 140 -3.15 5.96 0.05
N ALA A 141 -2.28 6.75 0.69
CA ALA A 141 -2.05 6.66 2.13
C ALA A 141 -3.35 6.93 2.91
N ARG A 142 -4.12 7.93 2.48
CA ARG A 142 -5.42 8.25 3.09
C ARG A 142 -6.45 7.13 2.90
N ALA A 143 -6.50 6.51 1.72
CA ALA A 143 -7.36 5.37 1.44
C ALA A 143 -6.98 4.14 2.29
N GLN A 144 -5.69 3.87 2.46
CA GLN A 144 -5.20 2.80 3.33
C GLN A 144 -5.54 3.05 4.80
N ALA A 145 -5.33 4.28 5.30
CA ALA A 145 -5.70 4.66 6.66
C ALA A 145 -7.21 4.52 6.91
N ALA A 146 -8.04 4.98 5.95
CA ALA A 146 -9.49 4.82 6.04
C ALA A 146 -9.91 3.35 6.04
N LYS A 147 -9.28 2.51 5.21
CA LYS A 147 -9.52 1.06 5.19
C LYS A 147 -9.13 0.38 6.50
N ALA A 148 -8.00 0.75 7.09
CA ALA A 148 -7.56 0.25 8.39
C ALA A 148 -8.52 0.68 9.52
N GLN A 149 -8.98 1.94 9.51
CA GLN A 149 -9.97 2.43 10.48
C GLN A 149 -11.30 1.69 10.34
N GLN A 150 -11.76 1.45 9.12
CA GLN A 150 -12.98 0.66 8.87
C GLN A 150 -12.82 -0.78 9.38
N GLN A 151 -11.68 -1.43 9.10
CA GLN A 151 -11.38 -2.78 9.60
C GLN A 151 -11.33 -2.83 11.13
N LEU A 152 -10.72 -1.83 11.77
CA LEU A 152 -10.69 -1.72 13.23
C LEU A 152 -12.10 -1.54 13.80
N GLN A 153 -12.91 -0.65 13.22
CA GLN A 153 -14.30 -0.45 13.67
C GLN A 153 -15.14 -1.72 13.49
N SER A 154 -14.95 -2.45 12.40
CA SER A 154 -15.62 -3.74 12.17
C SER A 154 -15.14 -4.80 13.16
N ALA A 155 -13.84 -4.86 13.48
CA ALA A 155 -13.28 -5.80 14.46
C ALA A 155 -13.72 -5.47 15.90
N VAL A 156 -13.73 -4.19 16.27
CA VAL A 156 -14.25 -3.73 17.58
C VAL A 156 -15.75 -3.98 17.65
N GLY A 157 -16.50 -3.72 16.58
CA GLY A 157 -17.92 -4.07 16.49
C GLY A 157 -18.18 -5.58 16.59
N SER A 158 -17.28 -6.43 16.09
CA SER A 158 -17.40 -7.89 16.20
C SER A 158 -16.92 -8.43 17.55
N ILE A 159 -15.97 -7.76 18.21
CA ILE A 159 -15.49 -8.10 19.56
C ILE A 159 -16.47 -7.57 20.63
N GLY A 160 -17.17 -6.48 20.35
CA GLY A 160 -17.76 -5.59 21.34
C GLY A 160 -19.17 -5.87 21.84
N THR A 161 -19.83 -7.00 21.54
CA THR A 161 -21.22 -7.15 22.03
C THR A 161 -21.73 -8.53 22.38
N ASN A 162 -21.06 -9.67 22.11
CA ASN A 162 -21.76 -10.96 22.30
C ASN A 162 -20.97 -12.20 22.73
N SER A 163 -19.63 -12.19 22.79
CA SER A 163 -18.88 -13.42 23.10
C SER A 163 -18.21 -13.42 24.48
N ALA A 164 -17.47 -12.36 24.83
CA ALA A 164 -16.75 -12.32 26.10
C ALA A 164 -17.66 -12.01 27.30
N MET A 165 -18.50 -10.98 27.23
CA MET A 165 -19.45 -10.68 28.32
C MET A 165 -20.52 -11.77 28.48
N ALA A 166 -21.04 -12.31 27.37
CA ALA A 166 -21.98 -13.43 27.41
C ALA A 166 -21.34 -14.75 27.92
N ALA A 167 -20.02 -14.88 27.86
CA ALA A 167 -19.32 -16.01 28.49
C ALA A 167 -19.17 -15.80 30.01
N PHE A 168 -18.96 -14.56 30.45
CA PHE A 168 -18.94 -14.21 31.86
C PHE A 168 -20.33 -14.36 32.52
N GLU A 169 -21.40 -13.83 31.92
CA GLU A 169 -22.77 -13.99 32.43
C GLU A 169 -23.17 -15.45 32.55
N ARG A 170 -22.85 -16.30 31.56
CA ARG A 170 -23.11 -17.75 31.65
C ARG A 170 -22.30 -18.45 32.75
N MET A 171 -21.10 -17.95 33.05
CA MET A 171 -20.28 -18.51 34.13
C MET A 171 -20.83 -18.09 35.49
N GLU A 172 -21.28 -16.84 35.62
CA GLU A 172 -21.93 -16.31 36.82
C GLU A 172 -23.22 -17.08 37.14
N GLU A 173 -24.10 -17.28 36.15
CA GLU A 173 -25.35 -18.04 36.30
C GLU A 173 -25.09 -19.51 36.68
N LYS A 174 -23.98 -20.10 36.18
CA LYS A 174 -23.57 -21.46 36.53
C LYS A 174 -22.98 -21.55 37.93
N VAL A 175 -22.27 -20.51 38.40
CA VAL A 175 -21.75 -20.44 39.76
C VAL A 175 -22.90 -20.28 40.75
N GLU A 176 -23.86 -19.39 40.50
CA GLU A 176 -25.08 -19.28 41.33
C GLU A 176 -25.85 -20.60 41.40
N ALA A 177 -26.03 -21.31 40.29
CA ALA A 177 -26.69 -22.61 40.29
C ALA A 177 -25.93 -23.67 41.11
N LEU A 178 -24.59 -23.65 41.08
CA LEU A 178 -23.74 -24.53 41.89
C LEU A 178 -23.81 -24.16 43.38
N GLU A 179 -23.85 -22.88 43.71
CA GLU A 179 -24.02 -22.41 45.09
C GLU A 179 -25.41 -22.77 45.63
N ALA A 180 -26.47 -22.58 44.84
CA ALA A 180 -27.83 -22.94 45.22
C ALA A 180 -27.99 -24.46 45.42
N THR A 181 -27.36 -25.27 44.55
CA THR A 181 -27.35 -26.74 44.74
C THR A 181 -26.51 -27.16 45.93
N GLY A 182 -25.40 -26.48 46.23
CA GLY A 182 -24.62 -26.68 47.44
C GLY A 182 -25.41 -26.34 48.71
N GLN A 183 -26.16 -25.24 48.72
CA GLN A 183 -27.04 -24.85 49.82
C GLN A 183 -28.19 -25.85 50.00
N ALA A 184 -28.86 -26.26 48.90
CA ALA A 184 -29.91 -27.28 48.95
C ALA A 184 -29.39 -28.64 49.42
N ALA A 185 -28.18 -29.04 49.03
CA ALA A 185 -27.54 -30.27 49.51
C ALA A 185 -27.17 -30.18 51.00
N ALA A 186 -26.74 -29.01 51.49
CA ALA A 186 -26.51 -28.78 52.91
C ALA A 186 -27.80 -28.80 53.73
N GLU A 187 -28.90 -28.26 53.21
CA GLU A 187 -30.23 -28.37 53.83
C GLU A 187 -30.73 -29.82 53.84
N LEU A 188 -30.57 -30.57 52.75
CA LEU A 188 -30.90 -32.00 52.69
C LEU A 188 -30.06 -32.83 53.69
N ALA A 189 -28.76 -32.59 53.76
CA ALA A 189 -27.87 -33.25 54.71
C ALA A 189 -28.22 -32.87 56.16
N GLY A 190 -28.64 -31.63 56.41
CA GLY A 190 -29.18 -31.19 57.69
C GLY A 190 -30.46 -31.94 58.08
N THR A 191 -31.39 -32.13 57.13
CA THR A 191 -32.60 -32.93 57.38
C THR A 191 -32.31 -34.43 57.56
N ASP A 192 -31.30 -34.97 56.88
CA ASP A 192 -30.92 -36.37 57.00
C ASP A 192 -30.24 -36.64 58.36
N LEU A 193 -29.37 -35.74 58.84
CA LEU A 193 -28.79 -35.78 60.19
C LEU A 193 -29.84 -35.66 61.28
N GLU A 194 -30.79 -34.72 61.17
CA GLU A 194 -31.89 -34.57 62.13
C GLU A 194 -32.79 -35.82 62.15
N SER A 195 -33.02 -36.44 60.99
CA SER A 195 -33.79 -37.70 60.90
C SER A 195 -33.04 -38.90 61.49
N GLN A 196 -31.71 -38.93 61.35
CA GLN A 196 -30.84 -39.95 61.97
C GLN A 196 -30.77 -39.77 63.50
N PHE A 197 -30.75 -38.53 64.01
CA PHE A 197 -30.84 -38.26 65.45
C PHE A 197 -32.23 -38.58 66.02
N ALA A 198 -33.33 -38.27 65.32
CA ALA A 198 -34.68 -38.67 65.73
C ALA A 198 -34.87 -40.20 65.74
N ALA A 199 -34.22 -40.92 64.82
CA ALA A 199 -34.21 -42.39 64.82
C ALA A 199 -33.40 -42.95 66.02
N LEU A 200 -32.27 -42.31 66.37
CA LEU A 200 -31.47 -42.62 67.56
C LEU A 200 -32.20 -42.30 68.88
N GLU A 201 -32.95 -41.20 68.97
CA GLU A 201 -33.78 -40.89 70.15
C GLU A 201 -34.96 -41.86 70.33
N SER A 202 -35.42 -42.52 69.26
CA SER A 202 -36.49 -43.53 69.33
C SER A 202 -36.00 -44.96 69.62
N GLY A 203 -34.68 -45.17 69.74
CA GLY A 203 -34.07 -46.50 69.79
C GLY A 203 -32.94 -46.66 70.80
N GLY A 204 -33.29 -46.83 72.09
CA GLY A 204 -32.59 -47.77 72.97
C GLY A 204 -31.88 -47.21 74.20
N GLY A 205 -32.07 -47.90 75.32
CA GLY A 205 -31.53 -47.57 76.64
C GLY A 205 -30.00 -47.57 76.71
N VAL A 206 -29.49 -46.52 77.35
CA VAL A 206 -28.07 -46.15 77.48
C VAL A 206 -27.26 -47.09 78.41
N ASP A 207 -27.87 -48.13 78.99
CA ASP A 207 -27.20 -49.02 79.96
C ASP A 207 -26.61 -50.31 79.35
N ASP A 208 -27.12 -50.80 78.21
CA ASP A 208 -26.65 -52.07 77.62
C ASP A 208 -25.35 -51.90 76.81
N ASP A 209 -25.13 -50.73 76.21
CA ASP A 209 -23.94 -50.43 75.39
C ASP A 209 -22.67 -50.17 76.23
N LEU A 210 -22.83 -49.87 77.52
CA LEU A 210 -21.73 -49.59 78.46
C LEU A 210 -21.03 -50.88 78.93
N GLU A 211 -21.72 -52.03 78.92
CA GLU A 211 -21.11 -53.33 79.21
C GLU A 211 -20.36 -53.91 78.00
N ALA A 212 -20.88 -53.69 76.78
CA ALA A 212 -20.20 -54.08 75.54
C ALA A 212 -18.86 -53.36 75.36
N LEU A 213 -18.77 -52.09 75.76
CA LEU A 213 -17.54 -51.29 75.66
C LEU A 213 -16.42 -51.73 76.63
N ARG A 214 -16.75 -52.38 77.76
CA ARG A 214 -15.74 -52.93 78.69
C ARG A 214 -15.14 -54.25 78.20
N ALA A 215 -15.90 -55.04 77.44
CA ALA A 215 -15.41 -56.28 76.83
C ALA A 215 -14.47 -56.01 75.65
N GLN A 216 -14.66 -54.89 74.94
CA GLN A 216 -13.91 -54.57 73.73
C GLN A 216 -12.55 -53.87 73.97
N LEU A 217 -12.27 -53.41 75.21
CA LEU A 217 -10.99 -52.81 75.61
C LEU A 217 -9.84 -53.82 75.86
N LYS A 218 -10.01 -55.11 75.54
CA LYS A 218 -9.06 -56.18 75.91
C LYS A 218 -8.34 -56.90 74.76
N GLY A 219 -8.24 -56.31 73.57
CA GLY A 219 -7.44 -56.89 72.48
C GLY A 219 -6.95 -55.87 71.45
N GLY A 220 -5.67 -55.52 71.50
CA GLY A 220 -4.90 -55.06 70.33
C GLY A 220 -3.79 -56.07 70.01
N PRO A 221 -2.83 -55.81 69.11
CA PRO A 221 -2.70 -54.73 68.11
C PRO A 221 -2.30 -55.25 66.69
N GLU A 222 -2.35 -54.38 65.67
CA GLU A 222 -1.46 -54.28 64.47
C GLU A 222 -2.19 -53.40 63.43
N ALA A 223 -1.80 -52.15 63.16
CA ALA A 223 -0.59 -51.65 62.50
C ALA A 223 -0.48 -52.01 61.00
N VAL A 224 -1.18 -51.27 60.13
CA VAL A 224 -0.78 -50.99 58.73
C VAL A 224 -1.46 -49.66 58.33
N ALA A 225 -0.78 -48.52 58.42
CA ALA A 225 0.12 -47.92 57.43
C ALA A 225 -0.61 -47.27 56.23
N LEU A 226 -0.44 -45.94 56.17
CA LEU A 226 -0.73 -45.05 55.05
C LEU A 226 0.06 -45.46 53.80
N PRO A 227 -0.45 -45.24 52.57
CA PRO A 227 0.42 -45.10 51.42
C PRO A 227 0.99 -43.67 51.36
N ALA A 228 2.31 -43.59 51.42
CA ALA A 228 3.10 -42.42 51.06
C ALA A 228 3.55 -42.51 49.58
N SER A 229 3.62 -41.35 48.93
CA SER A 229 4.63 -40.89 47.97
C SER A 229 5.06 -41.78 46.79
N GLU A 230 4.87 -41.27 45.57
CA GLU A 230 5.95 -41.16 44.60
C GLU A 230 6.09 -39.71 44.07
N SER A 231 7.10 -39.02 44.63
CA SER A 231 8.11 -38.18 43.96
C SER A 231 8.11 -38.19 42.42
N SER A 232 7.95 -37.03 41.78
CA SER A 232 9.02 -36.12 41.32
C SER A 232 9.81 -36.65 40.11
N GLU A 233 9.55 -36.09 38.93
CA GLU A 233 10.58 -35.93 37.90
C GLU A 233 10.35 -34.64 37.07
N ALA A 234 11.27 -33.71 37.29
CA ALA A 234 11.90 -32.77 36.36
C ALA A 234 11.08 -32.05 35.26
N VAL A 235 10.95 -30.74 35.46
CA VAL A 235 10.86 -29.70 34.42
C VAL A 235 12.03 -29.85 33.44
N LYS A 236 11.73 -30.01 32.14
CA LYS A 236 12.71 -29.83 31.06
C LYS A 236 12.71 -28.36 30.60
N PRO A 237 13.85 -27.66 30.55
CA PRO A 237 13.94 -26.37 29.90
C PRO A 237 13.87 -26.53 28.37
N VAL A 238 13.18 -25.58 27.75
CA VAL A 238 13.08 -25.37 26.30
C VAL A 238 14.48 -25.22 25.69
N GLN A 239 14.84 -26.10 24.74
CA GLN A 239 16.02 -25.93 23.90
C GLN A 239 15.66 -24.97 22.76
N VAL A 240 16.29 -23.80 22.75
CA VAL A 240 16.17 -22.76 21.71
C VAL A 240 17.34 -22.89 20.73
N GLU A 241 17.49 -24.05 20.09
CA GLU A 241 18.54 -24.27 19.07
C GLU A 241 18.04 -24.73 17.70
N GLU A 242 16.73 -24.96 17.50
CA GLU A 242 16.20 -25.40 16.18
C GLU A 242 15.65 -24.26 15.30
N VAL A 243 15.68 -23.00 15.74
CA VAL A 243 15.15 -21.86 14.94
C VAL A 243 16.25 -21.18 14.11
N ASP A 244 17.52 -21.38 14.44
CA ASP A 244 18.64 -20.79 13.68
C ASP A 244 19.07 -21.65 12.47
N ALA A 245 18.78 -22.96 12.48
CA ALA A 245 19.05 -23.85 11.35
C ALA A 245 18.10 -23.59 10.16
N GLU A 246 16.83 -23.30 10.43
CA GLU A 246 15.83 -23.01 9.39
C GLU A 246 16.05 -21.63 8.74
N LEU A 247 16.71 -20.70 9.44
CA LEU A 247 16.99 -19.35 8.94
C LEU A 247 18.21 -19.31 7.98
N GLU A 248 19.17 -20.23 8.13
CA GLU A 248 20.29 -20.38 7.20
C GLU A 248 19.87 -21.05 5.88
N ASP A 249 18.98 -22.04 5.94
CA ASP A 249 18.48 -22.72 4.73
C ASP A 249 17.59 -21.79 3.89
N LEU A 250 16.83 -20.89 4.52
CA LEU A 250 16.04 -19.89 3.80
C LEU A 250 16.94 -18.85 3.09
N LYS A 251 18.05 -18.44 3.70
CA LYS A 251 19.03 -17.51 3.08
C LYS A 251 19.74 -18.13 1.88
N ARG A 252 20.08 -19.43 1.94
CA ARG A 252 20.70 -20.15 0.80
C ARG A 252 19.75 -20.33 -0.39
N SER A 253 18.44 -20.32 -0.16
CA SER A 253 17.43 -20.42 -1.22
C SER A 253 17.23 -19.12 -1.99
N ILE A 254 17.54 -17.97 -1.39
CA ILE A 254 17.37 -16.64 -1.99
C ILE A 254 18.56 -16.24 -2.88
N ASP A 255 19.78 -16.71 -2.58
CA ASP A 255 20.98 -16.42 -3.40
C ASP A 255 21.10 -17.29 -4.68
N LYS A 256 20.13 -18.16 -4.98
CA LYS A 256 20.11 -19.01 -6.18
C LYS A 256 18.99 -18.66 -7.19
N LEU A 257 18.36 -17.50 -7.06
CA LEU A 257 17.44 -16.90 -8.03
C LEU A 257 18.02 -15.61 -8.60
#